data_AF-A0A4Y2P250-F1
#
_entry.id   AF-A0A4Y2P250-F1
#
_cell.length_a   1.000
_cell.length_b   1.000
_cell.length_c   1.000
_cell.angle_alpha   90.00
_cell.angle_beta   90.00
_cell.angle_gamma   90.00
#
_symmetry.space_group_name_H-M   'P 1'
#
loop_
_entity.id
_entity.type
_entity.pdbx_description
1 polymer ?
#
loop_
_entity_poly.entity_id
_entity_poly.type
_entity_poly.pdbx_seq_one_letter_code
_entity_poly.pdbx_strand_id
1 'polypeptide(L)' 'MQSSQVKIRQRVTERLPPPYQTNCIDYLKLWKENGGYGPVTGRACMEKCKMDNMLETEGCVAQTVSYPGNYTICEDE' A
#
# COMPACT_ATOMS: atom_id res chain seq x y z
N MET A 1 19.28 22.08 20.93
CA MET A 1 18.05 21.60 20.27
C MET A 1 17.58 22.69 19.31
N GLN A 2 17.67 22.48 17.99
CA GLN A 2 17.15 23.45 17.01
C GLN A 2 15.67 23.17 16.78
N SER A 3 14.84 24.22 16.91
CA SER A 3 13.39 24.15 16.66
C SER A 3 13.13 24.33 15.16
N SER A 4 12.73 23.27 14.47
CA SER A 4 12.35 23.33 13.06
C SER A 4 10.88 23.76 12.92
N GLN A 5 10.61 24.81 12.15
CA GLN A 5 9.25 25.21 11.81
C GLN A 5 8.80 24.49 10.52
N VAL A 6 7.87 23.54 10.65
CA VAL A 6 7.32 22.78 9.51
C VAL A 6 6.05 23.45 9.01
N LYS A 7 5.97 23.77 7.71
CA LYS A 7 4.75 24.26 7.05
C LYS A 7 4.14 23.16 6.20
N ILE A 8 2.90 22.77 6.49
CA ILE A 8 2.18 21.70 5.80
C ILE A 8 1.23 22.32 4.77
N ARG A 9 1.17 21.75 3.56
CA ARG A 9 0.17 22.11 2.55
C ARG A 9 -0.48 20.85 1.99
N GLN A 10 -1.78 20.72 2.15
CA GLN A 10 -2.55 19.64 1.54
C GLN A 10 -2.70 19.87 0.03
N ARG A 11 -2.46 18.83 -0.76
CA ARG A 11 -2.75 18.80 -2.20
C ARG A 11 -3.66 17.60 -2.46
N VAL A 12 -4.80 17.86 -3.08
CA VAL A 12 -5.76 16.82 -3.50
C VAL A 12 -5.85 16.85 -5.02
N THR A 13 -5.84 15.67 -5.63
CA THR A 13 -6.03 15.51 -7.07
C THR A 13 -7.35 14.79 -7.29
N GLU A 14 -8.38 15.52 -7.68
CA GLU A 14 -9.65 14.94 -8.11
C GLU A 14 -9.55 14.56 -9.59
N ARG A 15 -9.96 13.34 -9.92
CA ARG A 15 -9.95 12.84 -11.31
C ARG A 15 -11.31 13.10 -11.96
N LEU A 16 -11.32 13.16 -13.28
CA LEU A 16 -12.53 13.45 -14.05
C LEU A 16 -13.63 12.41 -13.77
N PRO A 17 -14.90 12.83 -13.68
CA PRO A 17 -16.04 11.92 -13.59
C PRO A 17 -16.22 11.13 -14.90
N PRO A 18 -17.10 10.11 -14.95
CA PRO A 18 -17.48 9.47 -16.21
C PRO A 18 -17.81 10.51 -17.32
N PRO A 19 -17.47 10.26 -18.60
CA PRO A 19 -17.18 8.97 -19.24
C PRO A 19 -15.68 8.63 -19.38
N TYR A 20 -14.78 9.36 -18.72
CA TYR A 20 -13.35 9.11 -18.87
C TYR A 20 -12.95 7.80 -18.17
N GLN A 21 -12.25 6.93 -18.90
CA GLN A 21 -11.67 5.72 -18.34
C GLN A 21 -10.48 6.11 -17.46
N THR A 22 -10.72 6.25 -16.15
CA THR A 22 -9.68 6.70 -15.21
C THR A 22 -8.78 5.55 -14.74
N ASN A 23 -9.14 4.28 -15.03
CA ASN A 23 -8.49 3.06 -14.52
C ASN A 23 -8.19 3.13 -13.00
N CYS A 24 -9.02 3.86 -12.27
CA CYS A 24 -8.88 4.03 -10.83
C CYS A 24 -9.61 2.91 -10.10
N ILE A 25 -9.02 2.46 -8.99
CA ILE A 25 -9.61 1.48 -8.08
C ILE A 25 -10.04 2.22 -6.82
N ASP A 26 -11.30 2.03 -6.41
CA ASP A 26 -11.78 2.51 -5.12
C ASP A 26 -11.35 1.55 -4.01
N TYR A 27 -10.11 1.71 -3.58
CA TYR A 27 -9.49 0.87 -2.55
C TYR A 27 -10.25 0.92 -1.21
N LEU A 28 -10.83 2.08 -0.85
CA LEU A 28 -11.57 2.22 0.42
C LEU A 28 -12.90 1.48 0.38
N LYS A 29 -13.60 1.52 -0.76
CA LYS A 29 -14.81 0.71 -0.95
C LYS A 29 -14.47 -0.77 -0.87
N LEU A 30 -13.46 -1.24 -1.61
CA LEU A 30 -13.04 -2.65 -1.60
C LEU A 30 -12.64 -3.11 -0.20
N TRP A 31 -11.87 -2.30 0.53
CA TRP A 31 -11.46 -2.61 1.90
C TRP A 31 -12.67 -2.78 2.85
N LYS A 32 -13.69 -1.92 2.73
CA LYS A 32 -14.94 -2.03 3.52
C LYS A 32 -15.72 -3.30 3.14
N GLU A 33 -15.87 -3.56 1.85
CA GLU A 33 -16.57 -4.74 1.33
C GLU A 33 -15.87 -6.04 1.75
N ASN A 34 -14.55 -6.00 1.89
CA ASN A 34 -13.71 -7.12 2.34
C ASN A 34 -13.52 -7.14 3.87
N GLY A 35 -14.48 -6.63 4.65
CA GLY A 35 -14.48 -6.75 6.11
C GLY A 35 -13.34 -6.01 6.82
N GLY A 36 -12.76 -4.99 6.19
CA GLY A 36 -11.63 -4.25 6.74
C GLY A 36 -10.25 -4.86 6.42
N TYR A 37 -10.16 -5.69 5.38
CA TYR A 37 -8.91 -6.31 4.93
C TYR A 37 -8.50 -5.84 3.52
N GLY A 38 -7.18 -5.76 3.29
CA GLY A 38 -6.60 -5.46 1.98
C GLY A 38 -6.03 -4.04 1.85
N PRO A 39 -5.45 -3.72 0.69
CA PRO A 39 -4.76 -2.44 0.47
C PRO A 39 -5.74 -1.28 0.30
N VAL A 40 -5.49 -0.17 1.01
CA VAL A 40 -6.28 1.08 0.93
C VAL A 40 -5.68 2.12 -0.03
N THR A 41 -4.54 1.81 -0.65
CA THR A 41 -3.87 2.66 -1.64
C THR A 41 -3.19 1.81 -2.71
N GLY A 42 -2.90 2.41 -3.88
CA GLY A 42 -2.12 1.74 -4.92
C GLY A 42 -0.71 1.33 -4.48
N ARG A 43 -0.06 2.11 -3.60
CA ARG A 43 1.24 1.73 -3.02
C ARG A 43 1.12 0.48 -2.16
N ALA A 44 0.13 0.44 -1.27
CA ALA A 44 -0.13 -0.74 -0.44
C ALA A 44 -0.46 -1.98 -1.29
N CYS A 45 -1.14 -1.79 -2.42
CA CYS A 45 -1.43 -2.88 -3.37
C CYS A 45 -0.14 -3.47 -3.96
N MET A 46 0.82 -2.62 -4.36
CA MET A 46 2.12 -3.09 -4.85
C MET A 46 2.92 -3.81 -3.77
N GLU A 47 2.95 -3.28 -2.54
CA GLU A 47 3.66 -3.91 -1.43
C GLU A 47 3.06 -5.27 -1.05
N LYS A 48 1.72 -5.39 -1.06
CA LYS A 48 1.04 -6.68 -0.90
C LYS A 48 1.47 -7.67 -1.99
N CYS A 49 1.49 -7.25 -3.24
CA CYS A 49 1.86 -8.10 -4.37
C CYS A 49 3.29 -8.65 -4.24
N LYS A 50 4.24 -7.80 -3.79
CA LYS A 50 5.61 -8.22 -3.49
C LYS A 50 5.64 -9.26 -2.36
N MET A 51 4.93 -8.97 -1.26
CA MET A 51 4.83 -9.88 -0.11
C MET A 51 4.27 -11.25 -0.53
N ASP A 52 3.14 -11.27 -1.24
CA ASP A 52 2.49 -12.51 -1.71
C ASP A 52 3.44 -13.31 -2.61
N ASN A 53 4.14 -12.65 -3.56
CA ASN A 53 5.11 -13.31 -4.43
C ASN A 53 6.26 -13.93 -3.64
N MET A 54 6.86 -13.19 -2.70
CA MET A 54 8.00 -13.70 -1.93
C MET A 54 7.60 -14.87 -1.01
N LEU A 55 6.39 -14.82 -0.44
CA LEU A 55 5.85 -15.95 0.32
C LEU A 55 5.64 -17.18 -0.56
N GLU A 56 5.23 -17.00 -1.82
CA GLU A 56 5.05 -18.09 -2.77
C GLU A 56 6.38 -18.69 -3.25
N THR A 57 7.39 -17.85 -3.51
CA THR A 57 8.65 -18.31 -4.12
C THR A 57 9.74 -18.67 -3.10
N GLU A 58 9.90 -17.88 -2.04
CA GLU A 58 10.98 -18.02 -1.04
C GLU A 58 10.48 -18.56 0.31
N GLY A 59 9.18 -18.41 0.61
CA GLY A 59 8.59 -18.75 1.91
C GLY A 59 8.90 -17.74 3.03
N CYS A 60 9.56 -16.63 2.72
CA CYS A 60 9.85 -15.52 3.62
C CYS A 60 9.66 -14.17 2.89
N VAL A 61 9.64 -13.06 3.63
CA VAL A 61 9.45 -11.72 3.07
C VAL A 61 10.68 -10.86 3.38
N ALA A 62 11.19 -10.14 2.38
CA ALA A 62 12.31 -9.23 2.58
C ALA A 62 11.96 -8.08 3.55
N GLN A 63 12.92 -7.65 4.35
CA GLN A 63 12.78 -6.54 5.32
C GLN A 63 12.33 -5.22 4.69
N THR A 64 12.58 -5.03 3.39
CA THR A 64 12.24 -3.82 2.65
C THR A 64 10.78 -3.74 2.21
N VAL A 65 10.03 -4.85 2.28
CA VAL A 65 8.61 -4.88 1.93
C VAL A 65 7.78 -4.32 3.08
N SER A 66 7.02 -3.26 2.78
CA SER A 66 6.24 -2.52 3.76
C SER A 66 4.76 -2.85 3.63
N TYR A 67 4.38 -4.07 4.04
CA TYR A 67 2.99 -4.50 4.12
C TYR A 67 2.73 -5.20 5.47
N PRO A 68 1.63 -4.92 6.17
CA PRO A 68 1.37 -5.57 7.46
C PRO A 68 0.98 -7.04 7.26
N GLY A 69 1.52 -7.93 8.09
CA GLY A 69 1.16 -9.35 8.09
C GLY A 69 1.91 -10.13 9.16
N ASN A 70 1.55 -11.41 9.31
CA ASN A 70 2.27 -12.35 10.15
C ASN A 70 2.97 -13.35 9.25
N TYR A 71 4.24 -13.07 8.96
CA TYR A 71 5.07 -13.83 8.04
C TYR A 71 6.52 -13.81 8.53
N THR A 72 7.31 -14.80 8.10
CA THR A 72 8.73 -14.87 8.40
C THR A 72 9.49 -13.84 7.56
N ILE A 73 10.42 -13.13 8.18
CA ILE A 73 11.34 -12.23 7.50
C ILE A 73 12.55 -13.03 7.03
N CYS A 74 13.00 -12.80 5.79
CA CYS A 74 14.21 -13.45 5.28
C CYS A 74 15.45 -12.98 6.06
N GLU A 75 16.38 -13.89 6.32
CA GLU A 75 17.69 -13.55 6.87
C GLU A 75 18.49 -12.78 5.80
N ASP A 76 19.24 -11.76 6.23
CA ASP A 76 20.19 -11.08 5.34
C ASP A 76 21.38 -12.02 5.14
N GLU A 77 21.73 -12.34 3.88
CA GLU A 77 22.99 -13.05 3.55
C GLU A 77 24.24 -12.24 3.93
#